data_AF-A0A8R2FCY1-F1
#
_entry.id   AF-A0A8R2FCY1-F1
#
_cell.length_a   1.000
_cell.length_b   1.000
_cell.length_c   1.000
_cell.angle_alpha   90.00
_cell.angle_beta   90.00
_cell.angle_gamma   90.00
#
_symmetry.space_group_name_H-M   'P 1'
#
loop_
_entity.id
_entity.type
_entity.pdbx_description
1 polymer ?
#
loop_
_entity_poly.entity_id
_entity_poly.type
_entity_poly.pdbx_seq_one_letter_code
_entity_poly.pdbx_strand_id
1 'polypeptide(L)'
;GIIVKTPHGDLRIYFVLALVLGDNLGVNTLLEFSKSFSANYFCRFCKAHKSITKHMSIEDSNLIRTVDNYSVDVLSNNFKETGIYQESILNRIKSFHVTDNFCVDIMHDLFEGVCHYNMCHIIKYYSETVQLFSLENLNNRKSAFNYGSLEVGNCSPPILDSHIKHFRLKMSAKEMWTFVHFFSLMVGDLIPHDDEVWKFFTNFLKIIDVLLSHTFTENGIVLLQHLIKEHNENYVLLFNDSLKPKHHFLVHYPSIIRQSGPPRHFWCFRFEAKHREIKTYARVTSSRKNITLSISKKCQLKFSNFLMHPFNSVIICEDKHKQTPYEAIEHEIYTKMSLRPIDYSMYSEVQYKGTTYKTKLYLSRFTNDTMSIFEIKAAYEVPVELQIINEFALVNINDFSGPPIDIIKTSTFKSFVRLKEFF
;
A
#
# COMPACT_ATOMS: atom_id res chain seq x y z
N GLY A 1 3.48 7.71 -31.81
CA GLY A 1 3.03 6.31 -31.77
C GLY A 1 3.89 5.46 -32.67
N ILE A 2 3.92 4.16 -32.44
CA ILE A 2 4.63 3.16 -33.26
C ILE A 2 3.62 2.45 -34.15
N ILE A 3 3.97 2.18 -35.41
CA ILE A 3 3.16 1.35 -36.31
C ILE A 3 3.65 -0.08 -36.18
N VAL A 4 2.75 -0.99 -35.81
CA VAL A 4 3.02 -2.43 -35.72
C VAL A 4 2.26 -3.11 -36.84
N LYS A 5 2.99 -3.79 -37.73
CA LYS A 5 2.39 -4.60 -38.79
C LYS A 5 1.83 -5.88 -38.18
N THR A 6 0.55 -6.16 -38.42
CA THR A 6 -0.09 -7.41 -37.99
C THR A 6 -0.72 -8.13 -39.19
N PRO A 7 -1.03 -9.43 -39.10
CA PRO A 7 -1.76 -10.14 -40.15
C PRO A 7 -3.13 -9.53 -40.49
N HIS A 8 -3.70 -8.71 -39.59
CA HIS A 8 -4.98 -8.03 -39.78
C HIS A 8 -4.83 -6.56 -40.23
N GLY A 9 -3.61 -6.13 -40.58
CA GLY A 9 -3.29 -4.77 -41.02
C GLY A 9 -2.36 -4.03 -40.06
N ASP A 10 -2.07 -2.78 -40.43
CA ASP A 10 -1.18 -1.91 -39.67
C ASP A 10 -1.92 -1.29 -38.48
N LEU A 11 -1.47 -1.61 -37.26
CA LEU A 11 -1.99 -1.02 -36.03
C LEU A 11 -1.07 0.11 -35.55
N ARG A 12 -1.64 1.30 -35.34
CA ARG A 12 -0.91 2.42 -34.75
C ARG A 12 -1.11 2.45 -33.24
N ILE A 13 -0.02 2.22 -32.50
CA ILE A 13 0.00 2.22 -31.03
C ILE A 13 0.48 3.58 -30.53
N TYR A 14 -0.34 4.22 -29.68
CA TYR A 14 0.02 5.45 -28.99
C TYR A 14 0.54 5.14 -27.59
N PHE A 15 1.44 5.99 -27.10
CA PHE A 15 1.99 5.89 -25.76
C PHE A 15 1.56 7.12 -24.98
N VAL A 16 1.10 6.90 -23.76
CA VAL A 16 0.64 7.94 -22.83
C VAL A 16 1.47 7.80 -21.57
N LEU A 17 2.06 8.90 -21.13
CA LEU A 17 2.59 8.99 -19.77
C LEU A 17 1.42 9.29 -18.84
N ALA A 18 1.03 8.32 -18.01
CA ALA A 18 -0.09 8.47 -17.08
C ALA A 18 0.36 9.10 -15.76
N LEU A 19 1.33 8.48 -15.09
CA LEU A 19 1.82 8.92 -13.77
C LEU A 19 3.34 8.79 -13.69
N VAL A 20 3.91 9.66 -12.87
CA VAL A 20 5.30 9.64 -12.40
C VAL A 20 5.28 9.20 -10.94
N LEU A 21 5.84 8.02 -10.69
CA LEU A 21 5.83 7.35 -9.39
C LEU A 21 7.16 7.55 -8.66
N GLY A 22 7.12 7.52 -7.33
CA GLY A 22 8.31 7.60 -6.49
C GLY A 22 7.97 8.08 -5.09
N ASP A 23 8.99 8.16 -4.26
CA ASP A 23 8.89 8.83 -2.97
C ASP A 23 8.67 10.34 -3.17
N ASN A 24 8.20 11.01 -2.12
CA ASN A 24 7.88 12.43 -2.21
C ASN A 24 9.08 13.30 -2.63
N LEU A 25 10.30 12.97 -2.18
CA LEU A 25 11.50 13.72 -2.56
C LEU A 25 11.85 13.50 -4.03
N GLY A 26 11.85 12.25 -4.50
CA GLY A 26 12.16 11.91 -5.88
C GLY A 26 11.16 12.52 -6.86
N VAL A 27 9.85 12.39 -6.59
CA VAL A 27 8.80 12.96 -7.43
C VAL A 27 8.87 14.48 -7.43
N ASN A 28 8.94 15.13 -6.27
CA ASN A 28 9.04 16.59 -6.24
C ASN A 28 10.31 17.10 -6.93
N THR A 29 11.42 16.37 -6.83
CA THR A 29 12.66 16.71 -7.55
C THR A 29 12.49 16.65 -9.06
N LEU A 30 11.86 15.58 -9.56
CA LEU A 30 11.67 15.37 -11.00
C LEU A 30 10.62 16.34 -11.59
N LEU A 31 9.62 16.71 -10.80
CA LEU A 31 8.52 17.58 -11.23
C LEU A 31 8.74 19.07 -10.90
N GLU A 32 9.93 19.43 -10.41
CA GLU A 32 10.35 20.81 -10.09
C GLU A 32 9.53 21.50 -8.97
N PHE A 33 9.03 20.71 -8.02
CA PHE A 33 8.44 21.19 -6.77
C PHE A 33 9.44 21.22 -5.61
N SER A 34 9.01 21.75 -4.46
CA SER A 34 9.80 21.78 -3.23
C SER A 34 10.37 20.41 -2.84
N LYS A 35 11.69 20.37 -2.66
CA LYS A 35 12.48 19.19 -2.28
C LYS A 35 12.58 19.03 -0.76
N SER A 36 11.86 19.86 0.00
CA SER A 36 11.93 19.88 1.46
C SER A 36 10.56 20.07 2.08
N PHE A 37 10.22 19.20 3.03
CA PHE A 37 9.02 19.36 3.86
C PHE A 37 9.12 20.55 4.83
N SER A 38 10.30 21.17 4.95
CA SER A 38 10.47 22.38 5.74
C SER A 38 10.01 23.65 5.03
N ALA A 39 9.83 23.60 3.70
CA ALA A 39 9.41 24.76 2.90
C ALA A 39 7.98 25.23 3.24
N ASN A 40 7.71 26.50 2.93
CA ASN A 40 6.41 27.13 3.14
C ASN A 40 5.29 26.44 2.34
N TYR A 41 5.59 26.04 1.10
CA TYR A 41 4.67 25.36 0.19
C TYR A 41 5.32 24.05 -0.26
N PHE A 42 5.29 23.04 0.60
CA PHE A 42 5.94 21.75 0.33
C PHE A 42 5.06 20.77 -0.46
N CYS A 43 3.75 21.00 -0.51
CA CYS A 43 2.80 20.10 -1.16
C CYS A 43 2.77 20.35 -2.68
N ARG A 44 2.83 19.27 -3.46
CA ARG A 44 2.70 19.32 -4.93
C ARG A 44 1.24 19.35 -5.40
N PHE A 45 0.29 18.98 -4.54
CA PHE A 45 -1.13 18.91 -4.89
C PHE A 45 -1.87 20.22 -4.62
N CYS A 46 -1.47 20.95 -3.59
CA CYS A 46 -2.11 22.19 -3.18
C CYS A 46 -1.11 23.31 -2.87
N LYS A 47 -1.65 24.51 -2.71
CA LYS A 47 -0.99 25.76 -2.36
C LYS A 47 -1.17 26.10 -0.87
N ALA A 48 -1.49 25.14 -0.02
CA ALA A 48 -1.63 25.38 1.41
C ALA A 48 -0.26 25.72 2.02
N HIS A 49 -0.20 26.84 2.75
CA HIS A 49 1.00 27.21 3.48
C HIS A 49 1.22 26.27 4.68
N LYS A 50 2.47 25.96 5.00
CA LYS A 50 2.88 25.03 6.07
C LYS A 50 2.27 25.34 7.44
N SER A 51 2.00 26.62 7.74
CA SER A 51 1.31 27.00 8.98
C SER A 51 -0.14 26.50 9.02
N ILE A 52 -0.81 26.48 7.87
CA ILE A 52 -2.21 26.02 7.72
C ILE A 52 -2.24 24.49 7.73
N THR A 53 -1.31 23.82 7.03
CA THR A 53 -1.29 22.36 6.94
C THR A 53 -1.13 21.66 8.29
N LYS A 54 -0.65 22.36 9.32
CA LYS A 54 -0.53 21.85 10.70
C LYS A 54 -1.87 21.57 11.37
N HIS A 55 -2.96 22.11 10.84
CA HIS A 55 -4.31 22.02 11.40
C HIS A 55 -5.36 21.63 10.35
N MET A 56 -4.94 21.35 9.11
CA MET A 56 -5.83 21.02 8.01
C MET A 56 -6.18 19.53 8.04
N SER A 57 -7.42 19.21 8.45
CA SER A 57 -7.96 17.85 8.50
C SER A 57 -8.64 17.41 7.19
N ILE A 58 -8.98 18.35 6.31
CA ILE A 58 -9.70 18.13 5.05
C ILE A 58 -8.99 18.85 3.91
N GLU A 59 -9.07 18.28 2.70
CA GLU A 59 -8.64 18.95 1.46
C GLU A 59 -9.49 20.19 1.17
N ASP A 60 -8.84 21.33 0.91
CA ASP A 60 -9.48 22.55 0.43
C ASP A 60 -9.39 22.63 -1.09
N SER A 61 -10.53 22.53 -1.76
CA SER A 61 -10.64 22.58 -3.23
C SER A 61 -10.12 23.90 -3.81
N ASN A 62 -10.19 25.00 -3.06
CA ASN A 62 -9.73 26.32 -3.52
C ASN A 62 -8.20 26.44 -3.56
N LEU A 63 -7.51 25.56 -2.82
CA LEU A 63 -6.05 25.56 -2.73
C LEU A 63 -5.41 24.55 -3.69
N ILE A 64 -6.17 23.77 -4.44
CA ILE A 64 -5.63 22.78 -5.37
C ILE A 64 -4.86 23.47 -6.51
N ARG A 65 -3.71 22.89 -6.87
CA ARG A 65 -2.93 23.35 -8.02
C ARG A 65 -3.61 22.95 -9.31
N THR A 66 -3.81 23.93 -10.18
CA THR A 66 -4.37 23.75 -11.53
C THR A 66 -3.33 24.19 -12.55
N VAL A 67 -3.49 23.80 -13.82
CA VAL A 67 -2.60 24.24 -14.90
C VAL A 67 -2.48 25.76 -14.94
N ASP A 68 -3.60 26.47 -14.77
CA ASP A 68 -3.64 27.93 -14.80
C ASP A 68 -2.87 28.55 -13.63
N ASN A 69 -3.15 28.12 -12.39
CA ASN A 69 -2.49 28.71 -11.22
C ASN A 69 -1.01 28.28 -11.10
N TYR A 70 -0.66 27.10 -11.63
CA TYR A 70 0.71 26.65 -11.77
C TYR A 70 1.48 27.54 -12.74
N SER A 71 0.90 27.86 -13.89
CA SER A 71 1.53 28.74 -14.89
C SER A 71 1.81 30.14 -14.31
N VAL A 72 0.86 30.70 -13.55
CA VAL A 72 1.05 31.98 -12.83
C VAL A 72 2.18 31.87 -11.80
N ASP A 73 2.20 30.80 -11.02
CA ASP A 73 3.22 30.57 -10.00
C ASP A 73 4.63 30.41 -10.60
N VAL A 74 4.75 29.72 -11.74
CA VAL A 74 6.02 29.59 -12.48
C VAL A 74 6.50 30.96 -12.98
N LEU A 75 5.60 31.75 -13.56
CA LEU A 75 5.92 33.11 -14.04
C LEU A 75 6.33 34.06 -12.92
N SER A 76 5.78 33.89 -11.71
CA SER A 76 6.16 34.69 -10.54
C SER A 76 7.63 34.54 -10.15
N ASN A 77 8.24 33.40 -10.51
CA ASN A 77 9.62 33.03 -10.17
C ASN A 77 9.94 33.17 -8.67
N ASN A 78 8.95 32.96 -7.81
CA ASN A 78 9.08 33.10 -6.36
C ASN A 78 8.87 31.78 -5.61
N PHE A 79 9.93 30.96 -5.54
CA PHE A 79 9.89 29.67 -4.84
C PHE A 79 9.37 29.76 -3.39
N LYS A 80 9.67 30.86 -2.67
CA LYS A 80 9.25 31.01 -1.26
C LYS A 80 7.74 31.13 -1.12
N GLU A 81 7.06 31.65 -2.14
CA GLU A 81 5.62 31.89 -2.16
C GLU A 81 4.86 30.80 -2.93
N THR A 82 5.54 30.04 -3.79
CA THR A 82 4.87 29.05 -4.66
C THR A 82 5.28 27.62 -4.40
N GLY A 83 6.48 27.37 -3.87
CA GLY A 83 7.05 26.03 -3.74
C GLY A 83 7.42 25.37 -5.06
N ILE A 84 7.48 26.11 -6.16
CA ILE A 84 7.86 25.64 -7.50
C ILE A 84 9.21 26.25 -7.87
N TYR A 85 10.15 25.41 -8.33
CA TYR A 85 11.47 25.86 -8.75
C TYR A 85 11.45 26.46 -10.15
N GLN A 86 10.83 25.75 -11.09
CA GLN A 86 10.74 26.13 -12.49
C GLN A 86 9.67 25.31 -13.21
N GLU A 87 9.39 25.65 -14.46
CA GLU A 87 8.57 24.86 -15.36
C GLU A 87 9.17 23.46 -15.55
N SER A 88 8.39 22.40 -15.28
CA SER A 88 8.87 21.04 -15.51
C SER A 88 8.97 20.74 -17.00
N ILE A 89 10.09 20.15 -17.42
CA ILE A 89 10.25 19.68 -18.81
C ILE A 89 9.20 18.63 -19.21
N LEU A 90 8.62 17.92 -18.23
CA LEU A 90 7.61 16.90 -18.48
C LEU A 90 6.27 17.48 -18.95
N ASN A 91 5.98 18.76 -18.67
CA ASN A 91 4.79 19.44 -19.20
C ASN A 91 4.80 19.58 -20.73
N ARG A 92 5.96 19.35 -21.39
CA ARG A 92 6.04 19.27 -22.86
C ARG A 92 5.41 18.00 -23.42
N ILE A 93 5.16 16.99 -22.59
CA ILE A 93 4.52 15.74 -22.99
C ILE A 93 3.01 16.00 -23.08
N LYS A 94 2.46 15.94 -24.30
CA LYS A 94 1.04 16.27 -24.57
C LYS A 94 0.02 15.54 -23.69
N SER A 95 0.37 14.37 -23.16
CA SER A 95 -0.52 13.55 -22.35
C SER A 95 -0.34 13.74 -20.84
N PHE A 96 0.50 14.68 -20.41
CA PHE A 96 0.92 14.79 -19.01
C PHE A 96 1.17 16.25 -18.61
N HIS A 97 0.68 16.61 -17.43
CA HIS A 97 1.04 17.85 -16.74
C HIS A 97 1.32 17.56 -15.27
N VAL A 98 2.26 18.28 -14.65
CA VAL A 98 2.69 18.02 -13.27
C VAL A 98 1.58 18.17 -12.23
N THR A 99 0.59 19.03 -12.48
CA THR A 99 -0.59 19.20 -11.60
C THR A 99 -1.54 18.01 -11.66
N ASP A 100 -1.45 17.21 -12.72
CA ASP A 100 -2.32 16.04 -12.94
C ASP A 100 -1.63 14.75 -12.49
N ASN A 101 -0.43 14.84 -11.91
CA ASN A 101 0.29 13.71 -11.36
C ASN A 101 -0.24 13.30 -9.97
N PHE A 102 -1.46 12.78 -9.93
CA PHE A 102 -2.13 12.28 -8.72
C PHE A 102 -1.53 10.94 -8.27
N CYS A 103 -0.30 10.95 -7.79
CA CYS A 103 0.39 9.79 -7.25
C CYS A 103 0.85 10.05 -5.82
N VAL A 104 0.60 9.12 -4.90
CA VAL A 104 1.11 9.09 -3.52
C VAL A 104 1.75 7.75 -3.22
N ASP A 105 2.47 7.67 -2.10
CA ASP A 105 3.09 6.43 -1.69
C ASP A 105 2.75 6.09 -0.25
N ILE A 106 1.82 5.14 -0.09
CA ILE A 106 1.41 4.60 1.22
C ILE A 106 2.63 4.17 2.03
N MET A 107 3.64 3.57 1.41
CA MET A 107 4.81 3.08 2.12
C MET A 107 5.52 4.23 2.86
N HIS A 108 5.86 5.29 2.14
CA HIS A 108 6.60 6.41 2.72
C HIS A 108 5.72 7.38 3.51
N ASP A 109 4.44 7.51 3.16
CA ASP A 109 3.53 8.46 3.82
C ASP A 109 2.94 7.88 5.10
N LEU A 110 2.51 6.62 5.05
CA LEU A 110 1.85 5.93 6.16
C LEU A 110 2.89 5.17 7.00
N PHE A 111 3.53 4.15 6.44
CA PHE A 111 4.38 3.23 7.23
C PHE A 111 5.71 3.84 7.67
N GLU A 112 6.37 4.66 6.84
CA GLU A 112 7.57 5.41 7.24
C GLU A 112 7.27 6.82 7.74
N GLY A 113 5.98 7.18 7.84
CA GLY A 113 5.52 8.51 8.22
C GLY A 113 4.53 8.46 9.38
N VAL A 114 3.25 8.58 9.06
CA VAL A 114 2.15 8.72 10.03
C VAL A 114 2.15 7.64 11.11
N CYS A 115 2.45 6.38 10.77
CA CYS A 115 2.53 5.28 11.74
C CYS A 115 3.54 5.54 12.87
N HIS A 116 4.70 6.16 12.58
CA HIS A 116 5.66 6.47 13.64
C HIS A 116 5.10 7.47 14.65
N TYR A 117 4.45 8.53 14.17
CA TYR A 117 3.87 9.56 15.04
C TYR A 117 2.74 8.98 15.89
N ASN A 118 1.82 8.26 15.26
CA ASN A 118 0.65 7.69 15.93
C ASN A 118 1.08 6.64 16.95
N MET A 119 1.90 5.67 16.56
CA MET A 119 2.29 4.60 17.47
C MET A 119 3.14 5.11 18.62
N CYS A 120 4.04 6.08 18.41
CA CYS A 120 4.79 6.66 19.52
C CYS A 120 3.88 7.39 20.51
N HIS A 121 2.88 8.16 20.04
CA HIS A 121 1.91 8.82 20.93
C HIS A 121 1.04 7.81 21.69
N ILE A 122 0.50 6.79 20.99
CA ILE A 122 -0.33 5.74 21.59
C ILE A 122 0.45 4.97 22.65
N ILE A 123 1.66 4.50 22.33
CA ILE A 123 2.50 3.76 23.26
C ILE A 123 2.83 4.63 24.46
N LYS A 124 3.25 5.88 24.23
CA LYS A 124 3.57 6.83 25.31
C LYS A 124 2.39 7.05 26.24
N TYR A 125 1.19 7.25 25.70
CA TYR A 125 -0.02 7.43 26.51
C TYR A 125 -0.27 6.22 27.42
N TYR A 126 -0.28 5.01 26.87
CA TYR A 126 -0.55 3.82 27.66
C TYR A 126 0.58 3.42 28.62
N SER A 127 1.83 3.74 28.27
CA SER A 127 2.98 3.36 29.12
C SER A 127 3.35 4.39 30.17
N GLU A 128 3.21 5.69 29.87
CA GLU A 128 3.65 6.78 30.75
C GLU A 128 2.48 7.49 31.42
N THR A 129 1.34 7.67 30.74
CA THR A 129 0.21 8.45 31.27
C THR A 129 -0.76 7.57 32.05
N VAL A 130 -1.30 6.53 31.43
CA VAL A 130 -2.28 5.62 32.07
C VAL A 130 -1.59 4.44 32.77
N GLN A 131 -0.34 4.14 32.38
CA GLN A 131 0.50 3.09 32.96
C GLN A 131 -0.13 1.68 32.91
N LEU A 132 -0.83 1.35 31.82
CA LEU A 132 -1.42 0.02 31.60
C LEU A 132 -0.36 -1.05 31.32
N PHE A 133 0.76 -0.68 30.69
CA PHE A 133 1.89 -1.58 30.45
C PHE A 133 3.21 -0.81 30.34
N SER A 134 4.34 -1.44 30.69
CA SER A 134 5.67 -0.89 30.43
C SER A 134 6.15 -1.19 28.99
N LEU A 135 7.16 -0.45 28.51
CA LEU A 135 7.83 -0.79 27.24
C LEU A 135 8.44 -2.20 27.28
N GLU A 136 8.92 -2.64 28.43
CA GLU A 136 9.40 -4.00 28.63
C GLU A 136 8.28 -5.03 28.44
N ASN A 137 7.12 -4.81 29.05
CA ASN A 137 5.94 -5.66 28.87
C ASN A 137 5.52 -5.73 27.40
N LEU A 138 5.46 -4.58 26.71
CA LEU A 138 5.14 -4.55 25.27
C LEU A 138 6.18 -5.31 24.45
N ASN A 139 7.47 -5.13 24.71
CA ASN A 139 8.52 -5.86 24.00
C ASN A 139 8.47 -7.37 24.25
N ASN A 140 8.18 -7.80 25.46
CA ASN A 140 7.99 -9.21 25.82
C ASN A 140 6.77 -9.81 25.11
N ARG A 141 5.65 -9.08 25.05
CA ARG A 141 4.48 -9.50 24.29
C ARG A 141 4.78 -9.56 22.79
N LYS A 142 5.47 -8.56 22.23
CA LYS A 142 5.92 -8.58 20.83
C LYS A 142 6.82 -9.76 20.51
N SER A 143 7.75 -10.14 21.39
CA SER A 143 8.69 -11.25 21.13
C SER A 143 8.03 -12.62 21.29
N ALA A 144 7.07 -12.76 22.20
CA ALA A 144 6.31 -13.98 22.44
C ALA A 144 5.11 -14.17 21.50
N PHE A 145 4.71 -13.13 20.76
CA PHE A 145 3.54 -13.18 19.87
C PHE A 145 3.76 -14.18 18.73
N ASN A 146 2.72 -14.97 18.43
CA ASN A 146 2.75 -15.89 17.30
C ASN A 146 2.36 -15.17 16.00
N TYR A 147 3.36 -14.72 15.24
CA TYR A 147 3.16 -14.03 13.95
C TYR A 147 2.76 -14.98 12.79
N GLY A 148 2.76 -16.29 13.02
CA GLY A 148 2.56 -17.27 11.95
C GLY A 148 3.72 -17.31 10.93
N SER A 149 3.65 -18.24 9.99
CA SER A 149 4.73 -18.52 9.04
C SER A 149 5.01 -17.40 8.03
N LEU A 150 4.03 -16.54 7.75
CA LEU A 150 4.17 -15.45 6.77
C LEU A 150 4.87 -14.22 7.35
N GLU A 151 4.55 -13.87 8.60
CA GLU A 151 4.96 -12.60 9.19
C GLU A 151 6.10 -12.74 10.20
N VAL A 152 6.53 -13.98 10.54
CA VAL A 152 7.69 -14.23 11.42
C VAL A 152 8.98 -13.58 10.92
N GLY A 153 9.11 -13.36 9.60
CA GLY A 153 10.26 -12.67 9.01
C GLY A 153 10.20 -11.14 9.12
N ASN A 154 9.07 -10.58 9.56
CA ASN A 154 8.81 -9.13 9.64
C ASN A 154 8.62 -8.66 11.09
N CYS A 155 9.16 -9.41 12.05
CA CYS A 155 9.13 -9.06 13.47
C CYS A 155 10.00 -7.83 13.75
N SER A 156 9.40 -6.76 14.27
CA SER A 156 10.14 -5.54 14.58
C SER A 156 11.05 -5.69 15.80
N PRO A 157 12.21 -4.99 15.84
CA PRO A 157 13.11 -5.03 16.98
C PRO A 157 12.49 -4.40 18.25
N PRO A 158 13.14 -4.54 19.42
CA PRO A 158 12.68 -3.92 20.65
C PRO A 158 12.50 -2.40 20.53
N ILE A 159 11.41 -1.90 21.10
CA ILE A 159 11.09 -0.48 21.21
C ILE A 159 11.79 0.07 22.46
N LEU A 160 12.58 1.12 22.27
CA LEU A 160 13.35 1.79 23.32
C LEU A 160 12.74 3.17 23.62
N ASP A 161 12.97 3.70 24.82
CA ASP A 161 12.52 5.05 25.21
C ASP A 161 12.99 6.14 24.23
N SER A 162 14.19 6.00 23.68
CA SER A 162 14.72 6.94 22.69
C SER A 162 13.84 7.01 21.43
N HIS A 163 13.25 5.89 21.01
CA HIS A 163 12.37 5.85 19.85
C HIS A 163 11.07 6.64 20.11
N ILE A 164 10.52 6.52 21.32
CA ILE A 164 9.31 7.25 21.74
C ILE A 164 9.61 8.75 21.84
N LYS A 165 10.70 9.12 22.51
CA LYS A 165 11.14 10.52 22.66
C LYS A 165 11.38 11.23 21.32
N HIS A 166 11.90 10.53 20.33
CA HIS A 166 12.18 11.09 19.00
C HIS A 166 11.05 10.87 17.98
N PHE A 167 9.91 10.29 18.39
CA PHE A 167 8.80 9.95 17.49
C PHE A 167 9.24 9.13 16.26
N ARG A 168 10.17 8.20 16.48
CA ARG A 168 10.74 7.37 15.42
C ARG A 168 11.11 5.98 15.91
N LEU A 169 10.18 5.04 15.75
CA LEU A 169 10.43 3.60 15.88
C LEU A 169 11.52 3.12 14.90
N LYS A 170 12.42 2.24 15.36
CA LYS A 170 13.45 1.62 14.52
C LYS A 170 12.87 0.40 13.81
N MET A 171 12.08 0.62 12.77
CA MET A 171 11.42 -0.43 11.99
C MET A 171 11.48 -0.08 10.50
N SER A 172 11.60 -1.08 9.64
CA SER A 172 11.31 -0.96 8.21
C SER A 172 9.81 -0.77 7.99
N ALA A 173 9.41 -0.30 6.80
CA ALA A 173 8.00 -0.09 6.47
C ALA A 173 7.16 -1.38 6.64
N LYS A 174 7.70 -2.55 6.26
CA LYS A 174 6.99 -3.83 6.41
C LYS A 174 6.90 -4.27 7.89
N GLU A 175 7.98 -4.12 8.66
CA GLU A 175 7.94 -4.38 10.12
C GLU A 175 6.96 -3.45 10.85
N MET A 176 6.89 -2.17 10.45
CA MET A 176 5.90 -1.22 10.98
C MET A 176 4.48 -1.65 10.65
N TRP A 177 4.22 -2.03 9.40
CA TRP A 177 2.89 -2.51 9.00
C TRP A 177 2.48 -3.74 9.82
N THR A 178 3.35 -4.73 9.93
CA THR A 178 3.13 -5.94 10.74
C THR A 178 2.90 -5.58 12.21
N PHE A 179 3.71 -4.67 12.78
CA PHE A 179 3.54 -4.22 14.16
C PHE A 179 2.19 -3.54 14.40
N VAL A 180 1.80 -2.57 13.55
CA VAL A 180 0.52 -1.85 13.67
C VAL A 180 -0.65 -2.82 13.53
N HIS A 181 -0.59 -3.75 12.58
CA HIS A 181 -1.64 -4.72 12.32
C HIS A 181 -1.90 -5.64 13.53
N PHE A 182 -0.83 -6.11 14.19
CA PHE A 182 -0.95 -7.02 15.35
C PHE A 182 -1.00 -6.29 16.70
N PHE A 183 -0.79 -4.98 16.75
CA PHE A 183 -0.77 -4.24 18.01
C PHE A 183 -2.06 -4.41 18.82
N SER A 184 -3.22 -4.41 18.16
CA SER A 184 -4.52 -4.64 18.80
C SER A 184 -4.58 -5.98 19.53
N LEU A 185 -4.00 -7.02 18.95
CA LEU A 185 -3.96 -8.38 19.51
C LEU A 185 -2.89 -8.55 20.58
N MET A 186 -1.87 -7.67 20.59
CA MET A 186 -0.80 -7.70 21.58
C MET A 186 -1.18 -7.03 22.89
N VAL A 187 -1.99 -5.97 22.87
CA VAL A 187 -2.29 -5.18 24.08
C VAL A 187 -3.78 -4.94 24.33
N GLY A 188 -4.66 -5.35 23.42
CA GLY A 188 -6.10 -5.05 23.50
C GLY A 188 -6.79 -5.59 24.76
N ASP A 189 -6.31 -6.68 25.34
CA ASP A 189 -6.78 -7.24 26.61
C ASP A 189 -6.50 -6.34 27.82
N LEU A 190 -5.58 -5.39 27.69
CA LEU A 190 -5.20 -4.46 28.76
C LEU A 190 -5.96 -3.14 28.70
N ILE A 191 -6.64 -2.86 27.59
CA ILE A 191 -7.24 -1.54 27.32
C ILE A 191 -8.68 -1.50 27.86
N PRO A 192 -9.06 -0.48 28.66
CA PRO A 192 -10.43 -0.29 29.10
C PRO A 192 -11.42 -0.15 27.94
N HIS A 193 -12.66 -0.53 28.20
CA HIS A 193 -13.76 -0.21 27.28
C HIS A 193 -13.90 1.32 27.11
N ASP A 194 -14.27 1.75 25.90
CA ASP A 194 -14.54 3.14 25.54
C ASP A 194 -13.36 4.14 25.66
N ASP A 195 -12.12 3.67 25.69
CA ASP A 195 -10.94 4.56 25.68
C ASP A 195 -10.81 5.36 24.36
N GLU A 196 -10.65 6.68 24.46
CA GLU A 196 -10.59 7.61 23.32
C GLU A 196 -9.31 7.44 22.48
N VAL A 197 -8.18 7.11 23.09
CA VAL A 197 -6.92 6.82 22.37
C VAL A 197 -7.02 5.49 21.64
N TRP A 198 -7.76 4.52 22.19
CA TRP A 198 -8.10 3.28 21.50
C TRP A 198 -9.03 3.51 20.30
N LYS A 199 -10.05 4.37 20.45
CA LYS A 199 -10.91 4.78 19.32
C LYS A 199 -10.09 5.46 18.23
N PHE A 200 -9.15 6.34 18.60
CA PHE A 200 -8.20 6.92 17.67
C PHE A 200 -7.35 5.85 16.94
N PHE A 201 -6.81 4.86 17.66
CA PHE A 201 -6.02 3.78 17.07
C PHE A 201 -6.86 2.89 16.14
N THR A 202 -8.07 2.51 16.53
CA THR A 202 -8.96 1.69 15.71
C THR A 202 -9.44 2.44 14.47
N ASN A 203 -9.74 3.73 14.56
CA ASN A 203 -9.98 4.59 13.40
C ASN A 203 -8.76 4.58 12.46
N PHE A 204 -7.55 4.72 12.98
CA PHE A 204 -6.32 4.66 12.19
C PHE A 204 -6.11 3.31 11.49
N LEU A 205 -6.44 2.19 12.15
CA LEU A 205 -6.43 0.87 11.53
C LEU A 205 -7.43 0.78 10.37
N LYS A 206 -8.63 1.36 10.51
CA LYS A 206 -9.62 1.41 9.41
C LYS A 206 -9.10 2.22 8.23
N ILE A 207 -8.38 3.34 8.47
CA ILE A 207 -7.72 4.09 7.38
C ILE A 207 -6.72 3.20 6.65
N ILE A 208 -5.83 2.52 7.39
CA ILE A 208 -4.83 1.62 6.78
C ILE A 208 -5.53 0.55 5.94
N ASP A 209 -6.57 -0.08 6.47
CA ASP A 209 -7.32 -1.14 5.79
C ASP A 209 -7.97 -0.66 4.49
N VAL A 210 -8.66 0.47 4.55
CA VAL A 210 -9.28 1.09 3.38
C VAL A 210 -8.20 1.50 2.37
N LEU A 211 -7.06 2.04 2.78
CA LEU A 211 -5.98 2.43 1.86
C LEU A 211 -5.26 1.23 1.21
N LEU A 212 -5.16 0.11 1.93
CA LEU A 212 -4.63 -1.14 1.40
C LEU A 212 -5.66 -1.90 0.57
N SER A 213 -6.90 -1.41 0.49
CA SER A 213 -7.92 -1.99 -0.32
C SER A 213 -7.54 -1.96 -1.79
N HIS A 214 -8.02 -3.00 -2.41
CA HIS A 214 -7.70 -3.38 -3.75
C HIS A 214 -8.60 -2.70 -4.80
N THR A 215 -9.73 -2.20 -4.33
CA THR A 215 -10.66 -1.38 -5.09
C THR A 215 -11.26 -0.32 -4.21
N PHE A 216 -11.81 0.70 -4.86
CA PHE A 216 -12.58 1.72 -4.19
C PHE A 216 -13.94 1.87 -4.88
N THR A 217 -14.98 1.95 -4.05
CA THR A 217 -16.28 2.49 -4.43
C THR A 217 -16.35 3.95 -4.01
N GLU A 218 -17.22 4.77 -4.61
CA GLU A 218 -17.36 6.17 -4.18
C GLU A 218 -17.71 6.29 -2.69
N ASN A 219 -18.58 5.40 -2.18
CA ASN A 219 -18.89 5.33 -0.75
C ASN A 219 -17.64 5.01 0.10
N GLY A 220 -16.77 4.12 -0.37
CA GLY A 220 -15.49 3.83 0.30
C GLY A 220 -14.55 5.04 0.33
N ILE A 221 -14.55 5.86 -0.73
CA ILE A 221 -13.75 7.09 -0.79
C ILE A 221 -14.32 8.15 0.16
N VAL A 222 -15.66 8.30 0.22
CA VAL A 222 -16.32 9.19 1.18
C VAL A 222 -16.07 8.74 2.61
N LEU A 223 -16.12 7.43 2.90
CA LEU A 223 -15.77 6.88 4.20
C LEU A 223 -14.31 7.20 4.56
N LEU A 224 -13.37 6.98 3.64
CA LEU A 224 -11.96 7.30 3.84
C LEU A 224 -11.76 8.78 4.19
N GLN A 225 -12.45 9.69 3.50
CA GLN A 225 -12.39 11.12 3.77
C GLN A 225 -12.87 11.46 5.20
N HIS A 226 -13.96 10.84 5.66
CA HIS A 226 -14.45 11.02 7.03
C HIS A 226 -13.47 10.47 8.06
N LEU A 227 -12.94 9.25 7.84
CA LEU A 227 -11.96 8.64 8.72
C LEU A 227 -10.71 9.51 8.85
N ILE A 228 -10.15 10.00 7.73
CA ILE A 228 -8.95 10.87 7.73
C ILE A 228 -9.22 12.19 8.45
N LYS A 229 -10.39 12.79 8.25
CA LYS A 229 -10.78 14.02 8.95
C LYS A 229 -10.79 13.78 10.46
N GLU A 230 -11.55 12.79 10.91
CA GLU A 230 -11.69 12.43 12.32
C GLU A 230 -10.33 12.10 12.94
N HIS A 231 -9.51 11.31 12.23
CA HIS A 231 -8.16 10.97 12.64
C HIS A 231 -7.28 12.20 12.88
N ASN A 232 -7.23 13.11 11.91
CA ASN A 232 -6.39 14.30 11.99
C ASN A 232 -6.88 15.27 13.09
N GLU A 233 -8.19 15.43 13.26
CA GLU A 233 -8.78 16.23 14.34
C GLU A 233 -8.45 15.65 15.71
N ASN A 234 -8.64 14.33 15.88
CA ASN A 234 -8.33 13.62 17.13
C ASN A 234 -6.83 13.58 17.43
N TYR A 235 -5.95 13.52 16.42
CA TYR A 235 -4.50 13.60 16.63
C TYR A 235 -4.13 14.93 17.33
N VAL A 236 -4.67 16.04 16.83
CA VAL A 236 -4.40 17.37 17.39
C VAL A 236 -5.02 17.50 18.78
N LEU A 237 -6.25 17.02 18.96
CA LEU A 237 -6.98 17.12 20.22
C LEU A 237 -6.37 16.26 21.34
N LEU A 238 -6.14 14.97 21.08
CA LEU A 238 -5.72 14.00 22.10
C LEU A 238 -4.26 14.15 22.49
N PHE A 239 -3.38 14.48 21.54
CA PHE A 239 -1.94 14.53 21.79
C PHE A 239 -1.37 15.94 21.91
N ASN A 240 -2.21 16.97 21.70
CA ASN A 240 -1.81 18.37 21.71
C ASN A 240 -0.57 18.63 20.83
N ASP A 241 -0.53 17.96 19.67
CA ASP A 241 0.55 18.08 18.68
C ASP A 241 -0.02 18.52 17.32
N SER A 242 0.82 19.16 16.52
CA SER A 242 0.48 19.62 15.18
C SER A 242 0.65 18.53 14.13
N LEU A 243 -0.22 18.54 13.12
CA LEU A 243 -0.15 17.65 11.97
C LEU A 243 1.19 17.82 11.24
N LYS A 244 1.84 16.70 10.97
CA LYS A 244 3.09 16.64 10.21
C LYS A 244 2.79 16.62 8.69
N PRO A 245 3.76 16.97 7.82
CA PRO A 245 3.60 16.94 6.36
C PRO A 245 2.98 15.66 5.80
N LYS A 246 3.28 14.50 6.40
CA LYS A 246 2.70 13.21 6.00
C LYS A 246 1.21 13.08 6.32
N HIS A 247 0.72 13.65 7.41
CA HIS A 247 -0.71 13.75 7.71
C HIS A 247 -1.42 14.64 6.69
N HIS A 248 -0.77 15.74 6.28
CA HIS A 248 -1.31 16.59 5.23
C HIS A 248 -1.44 15.84 3.91
N PHE A 249 -0.49 14.98 3.53
CA PHE A 249 -0.68 14.17 2.32
C PHE A 249 -1.90 13.26 2.39
N LEU A 250 -2.26 12.72 3.56
CA LEU A 250 -3.47 11.90 3.72
C LEU A 250 -4.74 12.65 3.29
N VAL A 251 -4.84 13.96 3.50
CA VAL A 251 -6.06 14.71 3.13
C VAL A 251 -6.34 14.64 1.62
N HIS A 252 -5.31 14.43 0.81
CA HIS A 252 -5.39 14.32 -0.65
C HIS A 252 -5.66 12.88 -1.14
N TYR A 253 -5.57 11.86 -0.28
CA TYR A 253 -5.78 10.47 -0.72
C TYR A 253 -7.16 10.25 -1.35
N PRO A 254 -8.27 10.76 -0.79
CA PRO A 254 -9.58 10.61 -1.42
C PRO A 254 -9.65 11.15 -2.85
N SER A 255 -9.14 12.36 -3.11
CA SER A 255 -9.14 12.95 -4.46
C SER A 255 -8.18 12.21 -5.40
N ILE A 256 -7.02 11.80 -4.91
CA ILE A 256 -6.05 11.00 -5.69
C ILE A 256 -6.65 9.65 -6.10
N ILE A 257 -7.34 8.96 -5.20
CA ILE A 257 -7.97 7.67 -5.50
C ILE A 257 -9.05 7.82 -6.58
N ARG A 258 -9.82 8.91 -6.57
CA ARG A 258 -10.80 9.20 -7.64
C ARG A 258 -10.13 9.35 -9.00
N GLN A 259 -8.93 9.92 -9.06
CA GLN A 259 -8.23 10.21 -10.31
C GLN A 259 -7.38 9.03 -10.81
N SER A 260 -6.67 8.37 -9.90
CA SER A 260 -5.62 7.40 -10.23
C SER A 260 -5.93 5.97 -9.80
N GLY A 261 -7.01 5.77 -9.04
CA GLY A 261 -7.38 4.47 -8.49
C GLY A 261 -6.60 4.07 -7.23
N PRO A 262 -6.61 2.77 -6.87
CA PRO A 262 -6.04 2.28 -5.61
C PRO A 262 -4.54 2.58 -5.45
N PRO A 263 -4.10 3.19 -4.33
CA PRO A 263 -2.69 3.62 -4.19
C PRO A 263 -1.71 2.46 -4.02
N ARG A 264 -2.22 1.30 -3.62
CA ARG A 264 -1.49 0.03 -3.57
C ARG A 264 -0.81 -0.34 -4.89
N HIS A 265 -1.35 0.08 -6.02
CA HIS A 265 -0.78 -0.26 -7.33
C HIS A 265 0.47 0.53 -7.71
N PHE A 266 0.74 1.62 -7.00
CA PHE A 266 1.84 2.52 -7.32
C PHE A 266 2.72 2.90 -6.13
N TRP A 267 2.58 2.20 -5.00
CA TRP A 267 3.50 2.30 -3.85
C TRP A 267 4.93 1.81 -4.16
N CYS A 268 5.92 2.24 -3.36
CA CYS A 268 7.32 2.00 -3.72
C CYS A 268 7.97 0.73 -3.16
N PHE A 269 7.24 -0.16 -2.47
CA PHE A 269 7.81 -1.41 -1.93
C PHE A 269 8.60 -2.21 -2.98
N ARG A 270 8.05 -2.31 -4.20
CA ARG A 270 8.67 -3.08 -5.29
C ARG A 270 9.89 -2.40 -5.89
N PHE A 271 9.91 -1.07 -5.94
CA PHE A 271 11.07 -0.30 -6.38
C PHE A 271 12.22 -0.46 -5.36
N GLU A 272 11.93 -0.40 -4.06
CA GLU A 272 12.94 -0.62 -3.02
C GLU A 272 13.47 -2.06 -2.99
N ALA A 273 12.59 -3.04 -3.17
CA ALA A 273 13.00 -4.44 -3.31
C ALA A 273 13.96 -4.63 -4.49
N LYS A 274 13.71 -3.94 -5.63
CA LYS A 274 14.59 -3.97 -6.80
C LYS A 274 15.97 -3.37 -6.51
N HIS A 275 16.06 -2.35 -5.65
CA HIS A 275 17.35 -1.78 -5.24
C HIS A 275 18.26 -2.80 -4.56
N ARG A 276 17.72 -3.81 -3.87
CA ARG A 276 18.52 -4.87 -3.23
C ARG A 276 19.41 -5.59 -4.23
N GLU A 277 18.85 -5.96 -5.38
CA GLU A 277 19.57 -6.63 -6.46
C GLU A 277 20.72 -5.76 -7.00
N ILE A 278 20.42 -4.48 -7.25
CA ILE A 278 21.40 -3.51 -7.76
C ILE A 278 22.55 -3.31 -6.76
N LYS A 279 22.23 -3.16 -5.47
CA LYS A 279 23.22 -3.02 -4.40
C LYS A 279 24.13 -4.25 -4.31
N THR A 280 23.58 -5.46 -4.50
CA THR A 280 24.39 -6.69 -4.54
C THR A 280 25.38 -6.68 -5.68
N TYR A 281 24.95 -6.33 -6.91
CA TYR A 281 25.86 -6.22 -8.06
C TYR A 281 26.95 -5.18 -7.84
N ALA A 282 26.59 -4.04 -7.25
CA ALA A 282 27.54 -2.98 -6.97
C ALA A 282 28.64 -3.42 -6.00
N ARG A 283 28.29 -4.18 -4.94
CA ARG A 283 29.23 -4.70 -3.94
C ARG A 283 30.20 -5.71 -4.53
N VAL A 284 29.71 -6.63 -5.37
CA VAL A 284 30.50 -7.75 -5.92
C VAL A 284 31.40 -7.33 -7.09
N THR A 285 31.00 -6.30 -7.85
CA THR A 285 31.85 -5.78 -8.93
C THR A 285 33.21 -5.35 -8.36
N SER A 286 34.33 -5.67 -9.01
CA SER A 286 35.67 -5.25 -8.55
C SER A 286 36.08 -3.88 -9.10
N SER A 287 35.56 -3.49 -10.27
CA SER A 287 35.80 -2.18 -10.87
C SER A 287 34.89 -1.09 -10.26
N ARG A 288 35.48 0.06 -9.91
CA ARG A 288 34.76 1.25 -9.39
C ARG A 288 34.77 2.42 -10.37
N LYS A 289 35.47 2.29 -11.51
CA LYS A 289 35.76 3.40 -12.43
C LYS A 289 34.48 4.00 -13.07
N ASN A 290 33.42 3.22 -13.20
CA ASN A 290 32.08 3.71 -13.56
C ASN A 290 31.00 2.71 -13.09
N ILE A 291 30.58 2.85 -11.83
CA ILE A 291 29.63 1.93 -11.20
C ILE A 291 28.24 1.99 -11.84
N THR A 292 27.79 3.18 -12.24
CA THR A 292 26.48 3.38 -12.87
C THR A 292 26.41 2.66 -14.22
N LEU A 293 27.41 2.84 -15.08
CA LEU A 293 27.49 2.12 -16.36
C LEU A 293 27.52 0.59 -16.16
N SER A 294 28.26 0.11 -15.17
CA SER A 294 28.39 -1.33 -14.87
C SER A 294 27.04 -1.93 -14.45
N ILE A 295 26.33 -1.25 -13.56
CA ILE A 295 24.97 -1.63 -13.14
C ILE A 295 24.01 -1.57 -14.32
N SER A 296 24.02 -0.49 -15.11
CA SER A 296 23.15 -0.33 -16.29
C SER A 296 23.32 -1.48 -17.28
N LYS A 297 24.57 -1.86 -17.61
CA LYS A 297 24.84 -3.00 -18.49
C LYS A 297 24.26 -4.31 -17.94
N LYS A 298 24.44 -4.58 -16.64
CA LYS A 298 23.91 -5.79 -16.01
C LYS A 298 22.38 -5.82 -16.05
N CYS A 299 21.72 -4.70 -15.77
CA CYS A 299 20.26 -4.57 -15.87
C CYS A 299 19.77 -4.82 -17.30
N GLN A 300 20.44 -4.25 -18.32
CA GLN A 300 20.09 -4.44 -19.73
C GLN A 300 20.23 -5.90 -20.16
N LEU A 301 21.32 -6.58 -19.77
CA LEU A 301 21.50 -8.01 -20.08
C LEU A 301 20.41 -8.88 -19.44
N LYS A 302 20.03 -8.59 -18.18
CA LYS A 302 18.95 -9.31 -17.51
C LYS A 302 17.59 -9.08 -18.20
N PHE A 303 17.31 -7.84 -18.60
CA PHE A 303 16.09 -7.50 -19.32
C PHE A 303 16.04 -8.19 -20.69
N SER A 304 17.16 -8.20 -21.44
CA SER A 304 17.27 -8.94 -22.70
C SER A 304 16.97 -10.43 -22.50
N ASN A 305 17.54 -11.06 -21.46
CA ASN A 305 17.27 -12.47 -21.18
C ASN A 305 15.78 -12.74 -20.89
N PHE A 306 15.14 -11.84 -20.13
CA PHE A 306 13.71 -11.90 -19.85
C PHE A 306 12.86 -11.81 -21.11
N LEU A 307 13.18 -10.89 -22.04
CA LEU A 307 12.45 -10.75 -23.31
C LEU A 307 12.55 -12.00 -24.19
N MET A 308 13.68 -12.70 -24.13
CA MET A 308 13.90 -13.93 -24.90
C MET A 308 13.21 -15.17 -24.30
N HIS A 309 12.78 -15.10 -23.03
CA HIS A 309 12.17 -16.23 -22.29
C HIS A 309 10.89 -15.78 -21.57
N PRO A 310 9.79 -15.51 -22.30
CA PRO A 310 8.54 -15.05 -21.68
C PRO A 310 7.96 -16.14 -20.77
N PHE A 311 7.81 -15.82 -19.47
CA PHE A 311 7.09 -16.67 -18.51
C PHE A 311 5.65 -16.92 -18.99
N ASN A 312 5.30 -18.18 -19.21
CA ASN A 312 3.90 -18.62 -19.27
C ASN A 312 3.31 -18.54 -17.86
N SER A 313 2.17 -17.85 -17.73
CA SER A 313 1.39 -17.78 -16.49
C SER A 313 0.74 -19.13 -16.21
N VAL A 314 1.47 -20.02 -15.56
CA VAL A 314 0.98 -21.32 -15.11
C VAL A 314 0.63 -21.17 -13.63
N ILE A 315 -0.61 -21.54 -13.26
CA ILE A 315 -0.89 -21.89 -11.86
C ILE A 315 -0.05 -23.13 -11.60
N ILE A 316 0.95 -23.02 -10.73
CA ILE A 316 1.83 -24.14 -10.44
C ILE A 316 1.17 -24.91 -9.29
N CYS A 317 0.42 -25.92 -9.69
CA CYS A 317 -0.11 -26.96 -8.83
C CYS A 317 0.84 -28.16 -8.93
N GLU A 318 1.63 -28.42 -7.89
CA GLU A 318 2.49 -29.61 -7.88
C GLU A 318 1.73 -30.81 -7.32
N ASP A 319 1.85 -31.98 -7.97
CA ASP A 319 1.13 -33.20 -7.57
C ASP A 319 1.42 -33.62 -6.12
N LYS A 320 2.62 -33.31 -5.59
CA LYS A 320 3.00 -33.57 -4.20
C LYS A 320 2.10 -32.85 -3.18
N HIS A 321 1.39 -31.81 -3.62
CA HIS A 321 0.49 -31.03 -2.79
C HIS A 321 -0.98 -31.37 -3.01
N LYS A 322 -1.31 -32.23 -3.97
CA LYS A 322 -2.69 -32.64 -4.26
C LYS A 322 -3.27 -33.39 -3.06
N GLN A 323 -4.48 -33.02 -2.67
CA GLN A 323 -5.18 -33.61 -1.55
C GLN A 323 -6.45 -34.30 -2.03
N THR A 324 -6.80 -35.41 -1.37
CA THR A 324 -8.12 -36.01 -1.46
C THR A 324 -9.08 -35.24 -0.56
N PRO A 325 -10.28 -34.86 -1.04
CA PRO A 325 -11.32 -34.34 -0.17
C PRO A 325 -11.63 -35.34 0.94
N TYR A 326 -11.84 -34.87 2.17
CA TYR A 326 -12.42 -35.70 3.23
C TYR A 326 -13.93 -35.51 3.25
N GLU A 327 -14.67 -36.52 3.74
CA GLU A 327 -16.14 -36.62 3.61
C GLU A 327 -16.89 -35.34 4.00
N ALA A 328 -16.48 -34.67 5.08
CA ALA A 328 -17.13 -33.42 5.49
C ALA A 328 -16.91 -32.26 4.49
N ILE A 329 -15.70 -32.06 3.96
CA ILE A 329 -15.47 -31.05 2.91
C ILE A 329 -16.18 -31.44 1.61
N GLU A 330 -16.17 -32.72 1.25
CA GLU A 330 -16.84 -33.20 0.04
C GLU A 330 -18.35 -32.96 0.12
N HIS A 331 -18.96 -33.31 1.25
CA HIS A 331 -20.39 -33.08 1.50
C HIS A 331 -20.71 -31.59 1.44
N GLU A 332 -19.86 -30.73 1.98
CA GLU A 332 -20.04 -29.29 1.95
C GLU A 332 -19.90 -28.69 0.54
N ILE A 333 -18.89 -29.11 -0.23
CA ILE A 333 -18.69 -28.67 -1.62
C ILE A 333 -19.87 -29.13 -2.48
N TYR A 334 -20.31 -30.38 -2.33
CA TYR A 334 -21.44 -30.91 -3.09
C TYR A 334 -22.73 -30.17 -2.75
N THR A 335 -23.03 -30.00 -1.45
CA THR A 335 -24.25 -29.34 -0.98
C THR A 335 -24.32 -27.87 -1.43
N LYS A 336 -23.18 -27.17 -1.50
CA LYS A 336 -23.15 -25.72 -1.74
C LYS A 336 -22.79 -25.32 -3.17
N MET A 337 -21.97 -26.11 -3.86
CA MET A 337 -21.48 -25.82 -5.22
C MET A 337 -22.00 -26.80 -6.28
N SER A 338 -22.69 -27.87 -5.87
CA SER A 338 -23.12 -28.96 -6.78
C SER A 338 -21.96 -29.58 -7.58
N LEU A 339 -20.73 -29.51 -7.04
CA LEU A 339 -19.53 -30.09 -7.64
C LEU A 339 -19.24 -31.46 -7.02
N ARG A 340 -18.89 -32.43 -7.85
CA ARG A 340 -18.40 -33.75 -7.39
C ARG A 340 -16.87 -33.75 -7.39
N PRO A 341 -16.20 -34.68 -6.68
CA PRO A 341 -14.73 -34.75 -6.61
C PRO A 341 -14.01 -34.82 -7.96
N ILE A 342 -14.70 -35.19 -9.04
CA ILE A 342 -14.13 -35.22 -10.40
C ILE A 342 -14.11 -33.84 -11.07
N ASP A 343 -14.92 -32.90 -10.58
CA ASP A 343 -15.14 -31.58 -11.18
C ASP A 343 -14.15 -30.53 -10.63
N TYR A 344 -13.31 -30.89 -9.65
CA TYR A 344 -12.31 -30.01 -9.03
C TYR A 344 -11.06 -30.76 -8.58
N SER A 345 -9.96 -30.04 -8.39
CA SER A 345 -8.76 -30.56 -7.72
C SER A 345 -8.43 -29.72 -6.48
N MET A 346 -8.15 -30.41 -5.37
CA MET A 346 -7.82 -29.79 -4.09
C MET A 346 -6.32 -29.88 -3.82
N TYR A 347 -5.75 -28.81 -3.30
CA TYR A 347 -4.32 -28.73 -3.01
C TYR A 347 -4.05 -28.14 -1.63
N SER A 348 -3.07 -28.71 -0.95
CA SER A 348 -2.52 -28.20 0.31
C SER A 348 -1.70 -26.92 0.12
N GLU A 349 -1.18 -26.73 -1.08
CA GLU A 349 -0.32 -25.63 -1.50
C GLU A 349 -0.47 -25.38 -3.01
N VAL A 350 -0.66 -24.12 -3.39
CA VAL A 350 -0.72 -23.68 -4.78
C VAL A 350 0.16 -22.45 -4.94
N GLN A 351 0.98 -22.43 -6.00
CA GLN A 351 1.72 -21.23 -6.36
C GLN A 351 1.03 -20.53 -7.53
N TYR A 352 0.59 -19.30 -7.25
CA TYR A 352 -0.08 -18.46 -8.23
C TYR A 352 0.65 -17.12 -8.32
N LYS A 353 1.15 -16.78 -9.52
CA LYS A 353 1.88 -15.52 -9.79
C LYS A 353 3.03 -15.22 -8.81
N GLY A 354 3.73 -16.26 -8.38
CA GLY A 354 4.87 -16.16 -7.45
C GLY A 354 4.49 -16.11 -5.97
N THR A 355 3.20 -16.08 -5.64
CA THR A 355 2.71 -16.18 -4.25
C THR A 355 2.28 -17.61 -3.97
N THR A 356 2.73 -18.14 -2.84
CA THR A 356 2.41 -19.49 -2.40
C THR A 356 1.31 -19.45 -1.35
N TYR A 357 0.15 -20.02 -1.68
CA TYR A 357 -0.98 -20.18 -0.78
C TYR A 357 -0.93 -21.58 -0.19
N LYS A 358 -1.01 -21.70 1.13
CA LYS A 358 -0.97 -22.98 1.85
C LYS A 358 -2.13 -23.07 2.84
N THR A 359 -2.55 -24.30 3.12
CA THR A 359 -3.41 -24.59 4.28
C THR A 359 -2.75 -24.08 5.57
N LYS A 360 -3.56 -23.63 6.54
CA LYS A 360 -3.13 -23.02 7.82
C LYS A 360 -2.50 -21.63 7.69
N LEU A 361 -2.49 -21.02 6.52
CA LEU A 361 -2.26 -19.58 6.40
C LEU A 361 -3.52 -18.82 6.84
N TYR A 362 -3.36 -17.57 7.26
CA TYR A 362 -4.47 -16.76 7.73
C TYR A 362 -4.60 -15.47 6.91
N LEU A 363 -5.83 -15.07 6.62
CA LEU A 363 -6.22 -13.83 5.96
C LEU A 363 -6.96 -12.94 6.96
N SER A 364 -6.90 -11.62 6.79
CA SER A 364 -7.53 -10.67 7.71
C SER A 364 -8.59 -9.84 6.99
N ARG A 365 -9.70 -9.52 7.67
CA ARG A 365 -10.78 -8.67 7.16
C ARG A 365 -11.50 -8.00 8.33
N PHE A 366 -11.93 -6.75 8.14
CA PHE A 366 -12.82 -6.10 9.10
C PHE A 366 -14.25 -6.63 9.05
N THR A 367 -14.79 -6.97 10.22
CA THR A 367 -16.19 -7.35 10.44
C THR A 367 -16.72 -6.61 11.67
N ASN A 368 -17.83 -5.88 11.56
CA ASN A 368 -18.43 -5.11 12.66
C ASN A 368 -17.40 -4.25 13.42
N ASP A 369 -16.59 -3.49 12.69
CA ASP A 369 -15.55 -2.60 13.24
C ASP A 369 -14.39 -3.28 14.00
N THR A 370 -14.31 -4.61 13.95
CA THR A 370 -13.21 -5.40 14.52
C THR A 370 -12.44 -6.13 13.41
N MET A 371 -11.12 -6.21 13.53
CA MET A 371 -10.29 -7.00 12.62
C MET A 371 -10.46 -8.49 12.94
N SER A 372 -11.00 -9.25 12.00
CA SER A 372 -11.17 -10.71 12.10
C SER A 372 -10.12 -11.43 11.27
N ILE A 373 -9.66 -12.58 11.76
CA ILE A 373 -8.68 -13.43 11.12
C ILE A 373 -9.36 -14.73 10.66
N PHE A 374 -9.10 -15.14 9.42
CA PHE A 374 -9.70 -16.28 8.76
C PHE A 374 -8.61 -17.26 8.33
N GLU A 375 -8.73 -18.52 8.71
CA GLU A 375 -7.78 -19.56 8.32
C GLU A 375 -8.12 -20.12 6.93
N ILE A 376 -7.11 -20.26 6.08
CA ILE A 376 -7.20 -21.00 4.81
C ILE A 376 -7.26 -22.49 5.13
N LYS A 377 -8.45 -23.08 4.96
CA LYS A 377 -8.66 -24.52 5.14
C LYS A 377 -8.32 -25.34 3.91
N ALA A 378 -8.52 -24.82 2.70
CA ALA A 378 -8.20 -25.48 1.44
C ALA A 378 -8.17 -24.48 0.26
N ALA A 379 -7.50 -24.86 -0.82
CA ALA A 379 -7.55 -24.17 -2.12
C ALA A 379 -8.10 -25.12 -3.20
N TYR A 380 -8.94 -24.60 -4.08
CA TYR A 380 -9.64 -25.37 -5.11
C TYR A 380 -9.42 -24.77 -6.50
N GLU A 381 -9.26 -25.64 -7.49
CA GLU A 381 -9.38 -25.29 -8.90
C GLU A 381 -10.76 -25.74 -9.39
N VAL A 382 -11.59 -24.80 -9.87
CA VAL A 382 -12.96 -25.04 -10.35
C VAL A 382 -13.17 -24.44 -11.74
N PRO A 383 -14.08 -24.99 -12.56
CA PRO A 383 -14.44 -24.42 -13.86
C PRO A 383 -14.93 -22.97 -13.74
N VAL A 384 -14.52 -22.13 -14.69
CA VAL A 384 -14.69 -20.66 -14.69
C VAL A 384 -16.16 -20.19 -14.57
N GLU A 385 -17.12 -21.07 -14.85
CA GLU A 385 -18.54 -20.75 -15.04
C GLU A 385 -19.38 -20.85 -13.76
N LEU A 386 -18.82 -21.30 -12.63
CA LEU A 386 -19.55 -21.60 -11.40
C LEU A 386 -19.13 -20.68 -10.24
N GLN A 387 -20.02 -19.78 -9.81
CA GLN A 387 -19.89 -18.97 -8.60
C GLN A 387 -21.21 -18.98 -7.82
N ILE A 388 -21.31 -19.70 -6.69
CA ILE A 388 -22.50 -19.72 -5.81
C ILE A 388 -22.10 -19.71 -4.31
N ILE A 389 -22.97 -19.09 -3.50
CA ILE A 389 -22.80 -18.59 -2.12
C ILE A 389 -23.69 -19.38 -1.12
N ASN A 390 -23.12 -19.89 -0.03
CA ASN A 390 -23.37 -19.55 1.40
C ASN A 390 -23.21 -20.70 2.41
N GLU A 391 -22.95 -20.33 3.67
CA GLU A 391 -22.45 -21.09 4.84
C GLU A 391 -21.01 -21.63 4.73
N PHE A 392 -20.39 -21.57 3.55
CA PHE A 392 -18.95 -21.28 3.42
C PHE A 392 -18.86 -19.87 2.88
N ALA A 393 -18.28 -18.94 3.63
CA ALA A 393 -18.07 -17.61 3.12
C ALA A 393 -16.96 -17.67 2.06
N LEU A 394 -17.35 -17.80 0.79
CA LEU A 394 -16.46 -17.48 -0.33
C LEU A 394 -16.45 -15.95 -0.44
N VAL A 395 -15.65 -15.37 0.44
CA VAL A 395 -15.40 -13.94 0.48
C VAL A 395 -14.56 -13.61 -0.75
N ASN A 396 -14.97 -12.60 -1.51
CA ASN A 396 -14.14 -12.18 -2.62
C ASN A 396 -12.79 -11.82 -2.03
N ILE A 397 -11.74 -12.34 -2.62
CA ILE A 397 -10.43 -12.26 -2.03
C ILE A 397 -9.90 -10.81 -1.98
N ASN A 398 -10.56 -9.86 -2.67
CA ASN A 398 -10.36 -8.40 -2.50
C ASN A 398 -10.99 -7.81 -1.23
N ASP A 399 -11.84 -8.55 -0.53
CA ASP A 399 -12.47 -8.12 0.72
C ASP A 399 -11.56 -8.42 1.94
N PHE A 400 -10.36 -8.99 1.71
CA PHE A 400 -9.34 -9.24 2.74
C PHE A 400 -8.15 -8.29 2.58
N SER A 401 -7.61 -7.84 3.72
CA SER A 401 -6.33 -7.14 3.82
C SER A 401 -5.17 -8.13 4.00
N GLY A 402 -4.14 -8.01 3.17
CA GLY A 402 -2.95 -8.89 3.19
C GLY A 402 -2.18 -8.89 1.86
N PRO A 403 -1.07 -9.64 1.73
CA PRO A 403 -0.42 -9.85 0.44
C PRO A 403 -1.34 -10.64 -0.50
N PRO A 404 -1.30 -10.37 -1.82
CA PRO A 404 -2.21 -9.49 -2.53
C PRO A 404 -3.35 -10.22 -3.24
N ILE A 405 -4.61 -9.76 -3.12
CA ILE A 405 -5.57 -9.98 -4.20
C ILE A 405 -6.38 -8.75 -4.59
N ASP A 406 -6.10 -8.26 -5.81
CA ASP A 406 -6.80 -7.16 -6.48
C ASP A 406 -7.75 -7.60 -7.61
N ILE A 407 -9.01 -7.10 -7.61
CA ILE A 407 -9.95 -7.08 -8.74
C ILE A 407 -10.52 -5.67 -8.85
N ILE A 408 -10.09 -4.81 -9.79
CA ILE A 408 -10.76 -3.51 -10.04
C ILE A 408 -11.77 -3.62 -11.19
N LYS A 409 -13.01 -3.19 -10.93
CA LYS A 409 -13.99 -2.78 -11.95
C LYS A 409 -13.76 -1.32 -12.32
N THR A 410 -13.68 -1.01 -13.61
CA THR A 410 -13.73 0.37 -14.10
C THR A 410 -15.10 0.66 -14.73
N SER A 411 -15.45 1.95 -14.75
CA SER A 411 -16.76 2.54 -15.08
C SER A 411 -17.24 2.39 -16.53
N THR A 412 -16.63 1.54 -17.34
CA THR A 412 -16.94 1.43 -18.79
C THR A 412 -17.45 0.06 -19.24
N PHE A 413 -17.80 -0.84 -18.31
CA PHE A 413 -18.46 -2.12 -18.60
C PHE A 413 -17.82 -2.95 -19.75
N LYS A 414 -16.49 -2.94 -19.87
CA LYS A 414 -15.74 -3.82 -20.79
C LYS A 414 -14.68 -4.63 -20.05
N SER A 415 -14.70 -5.95 -20.25
CA SER A 415 -13.78 -6.91 -19.64
C SER A 415 -12.57 -7.17 -20.54
N PHE A 416 -11.36 -6.97 -20.01
CA PHE A 416 -10.11 -7.47 -20.60
C PHE A 416 -9.29 -8.17 -19.53
N VAL A 417 -9.01 -9.46 -19.76
CA VAL A 417 -8.16 -10.30 -18.92
C VAL A 417 -6.72 -10.12 -19.38
N ARG A 418 -5.88 -9.53 -18.53
CA ARG A 418 -4.43 -9.53 -18.71
C ARG A 418 -3.75 -9.87 -17.38
N LEU A 419 -3.25 -11.10 -17.29
CA LEU A 419 -2.47 -11.59 -16.16
C LEU A 419 -1.04 -11.04 -16.24
N LYS A 420 -0.58 -10.42 -15.15
CA LYS A 420 0.82 -10.33 -14.63
C LYS A 420 0.99 -9.01 -13.85
N GLU A 421 1.77 -8.88 -12.78
CA GLU A 421 2.48 -9.80 -11.90
C GLU A 421 3.20 -8.92 -10.86
N PHE A 422 3.45 -9.54 -9.71
CA PHE A 422 4.62 -9.48 -8.84
C PHE A 422 4.47 -8.82 -7.45
N PHE A 423 4.86 -9.65 -6.48
CA PHE A 423 5.24 -9.46 -5.08
C PHE A 423 4.15 -8.99 -4.12
#